data_AF-A0A6A3II74-F1
#
_entry.id   AF-A0A6A3II74-F1
#
_cell.length_a   1.000
_cell.length_b   1.000
_cell.length_c   1.000
_cell.angle_alpha   90.00
_cell.angle_beta   90.00
_cell.angle_gamma   90.00
#
_symmetry.space_group_name_H-M   'P 1'
#
loop_
_entity.id
_entity.type
_entity.pdbx_description
1 polymer ?
#
loop_
_entity_poly.entity_id
_entity_poly.type
_entity_poly.pdbx_seq_one_letter_code
_entity_poly.pdbx_strand_id
1 'polypeptide(L)'
;MYWESLQNEEDEGAEPPQNRERKRPNVASYITEVVRGAVKAMPPSVSQAITPNMTSHSIRRGAAAYAYASPKLAIQWISTRGAWLLESLTKAFAYIGTTTKEDQSVAKVLAGFQAPDLPATTPSIRDLHHRLSATEYGQLITLRDELYRHVLGFQDARFNIALDVVDATFASLLLHLEAVLEATESSESNVLVGRYVYELNRGISATNSRLGSCITTRTCCEWGKHLRVHWQTTNHGQLGNAVAGGDSLLSSTLENMLAQLVSINERLGRLEDAHAKLSPCIDDANQPAEGSAPTGTIELTAPAPATASTLAGSMLNWYTNHIWETVKGKKEQNQRAEAKAVVNIMSILYQAPYQISQEPSRSDPAAYQRWKDNLWTLALAMDSAVNERLHSFDHKKHTRKASSLRKRWRLLRTSHPEAYRTFGSQFLALKASGAIVDACTPMSHQWGTSHLA
;
A
#
# COMPACT_ATOMS: atom_id res chain seq x y z
N MET A 1 26.57 -2.22 -28.89
CA MET A 1 27.02 -3.58 -28.51
C MET A 1 27.12 -3.75 -26.99
N TYR A 2 25.99 -3.79 -26.30
CA TYR A 2 25.86 -4.30 -24.90
C TYR A 2 24.60 -5.19 -24.78
N TRP A 3 23.86 -5.36 -25.88
CA TRP A 3 22.66 -6.20 -25.96
C TRP A 3 23.00 -7.60 -26.48
N GLU A 4 23.98 -7.75 -27.38
CA GLU A 4 24.47 -9.04 -27.88
C GLU A 4 25.29 -9.81 -26.84
N SER A 5 25.95 -9.12 -25.91
CA SER A 5 26.75 -9.75 -24.84
C SER A 5 25.90 -10.55 -23.84
N LEU A 6 24.58 -10.34 -23.85
CA LEU A 6 23.59 -11.12 -23.09
C LEU A 6 22.86 -12.16 -23.97
N GLN A 7 23.18 -12.24 -25.27
CA GLN A 7 22.64 -13.22 -26.22
C GLN A 7 23.60 -14.39 -26.49
N ASN A 8 24.90 -14.26 -26.17
CA ASN A 8 25.91 -15.25 -26.55
C ASN A 8 26.24 -16.33 -25.50
N GLU A 9 25.48 -16.48 -24.40
CA GLU A 9 25.71 -17.58 -23.45
C GLU A 9 24.82 -18.82 -23.66
N GLU A 10 23.97 -18.89 -24.69
CA GLU A 10 23.06 -20.05 -24.88
C GLU A 10 22.99 -20.64 -26.30
N ASP A 11 23.99 -20.43 -27.17
CA ASP A 11 23.98 -21.05 -28.50
C ASP A 11 25.35 -21.64 -28.90
N GLU A 12 25.74 -22.73 -28.25
CA GLU A 12 26.51 -23.78 -28.91
C GLU A 12 25.58 -24.99 -29.12
N GLY A 13 25.34 -25.29 -30.39
CA GLY A 13 24.30 -26.23 -30.82
C GLY A 13 24.52 -27.66 -30.35
N ALA A 14 23.43 -28.30 -29.93
CA ALA A 14 23.32 -29.75 -29.87
C ALA A 14 21.85 -30.19 -29.92
N GLU A 15 21.49 -30.86 -31.03
CA GLU A 15 20.47 -31.92 -31.23
C GLU A 15 19.04 -31.81 -30.64
N PRO A 16 18.05 -32.46 -31.29
CA PRO A 16 16.64 -32.40 -30.87
C PRO A 16 16.48 -32.92 -29.43
N PRO A 17 15.56 -32.32 -28.62
CA PRO A 17 15.54 -32.55 -27.19
C PRO A 17 15.17 -34.01 -26.89
N GLN A 18 16.19 -34.80 -26.54
CA GLN A 18 16.01 -36.06 -25.85
C GLN A 18 15.24 -35.77 -24.55
N ASN A 19 14.29 -36.65 -24.28
CA ASN A 19 13.40 -36.66 -23.13
C ASN A 19 14.12 -36.11 -21.88
N ARG A 20 13.67 -34.96 -21.37
CA ARG A 20 14.30 -34.29 -20.21
C ARG A 20 14.57 -35.31 -19.11
N GLU A 21 15.84 -35.64 -18.88
CA GLU A 21 16.24 -36.32 -17.65
C GLU A 21 15.63 -35.54 -16.49
N ARG A 22 14.96 -36.26 -15.58
CA ARG A 22 14.37 -35.68 -14.38
C ARG A 22 15.48 -34.98 -13.62
N LYS A 23 15.56 -33.65 -13.77
CA LYS A 23 16.45 -32.78 -12.98
C LYS A 23 16.36 -33.24 -11.53
N ARG A 24 17.50 -33.54 -10.91
CA ARG A 24 17.58 -33.80 -9.47
C ARG A 24 16.72 -32.75 -8.75
N PRO A 25 15.86 -33.15 -7.79
CA PRO A 25 14.96 -32.20 -7.13
C PRO A 25 15.76 -31.01 -6.62
N ASN A 26 15.39 -29.80 -7.04
CA ASN A 26 15.94 -28.60 -6.43
C ASN A 26 15.72 -28.69 -4.91
N VAL A 27 16.70 -28.28 -4.11
CA VAL A 27 16.64 -28.27 -2.64
C VAL A 27 15.31 -27.71 -2.11
N ALA A 28 14.75 -26.68 -2.75
CA ALA A 28 13.44 -26.14 -2.40
C ALA A 28 12.29 -27.16 -2.57
N SER A 29 12.32 -27.95 -3.64
CA SER A 29 11.36 -29.04 -3.87
C SER A 29 11.54 -30.14 -2.84
N TYR A 30 12.79 -30.54 -2.54
CA TYR A 30 13.09 -31.53 -1.52
C TYR A 30 12.57 -31.10 -0.14
N ILE A 31 12.87 -29.87 0.29
CA ILE A 31 12.37 -29.32 1.56
C ILE A 31 10.84 -29.29 1.58
N THR A 32 10.20 -28.94 0.46
CA THR A 32 8.72 -28.91 0.39
C THR A 32 8.13 -30.30 0.57
N GLU A 33 8.75 -31.34 -0.01
CA GLU A 33 8.32 -32.73 0.19
C GLU A 33 8.54 -33.19 1.64
N VAL A 34 9.67 -32.84 2.25
CA VAL A 34 9.95 -33.15 3.67
C VAL A 34 8.92 -32.48 4.58
N VAL A 35 8.59 -31.20 4.36
CA VAL A 35 7.57 -30.48 5.13
C VAL A 35 6.20 -31.14 4.99
N ARG A 36 5.81 -31.49 3.76
CA ARG A 36 4.52 -32.15 3.52
C ARG A 36 4.46 -33.53 4.18
N GLY A 37 5.55 -34.30 4.08
CA GLY A 37 5.68 -35.60 4.74
C GLY A 37 5.60 -35.50 6.26
N ALA A 38 6.29 -34.53 6.85
CA ALA A 38 6.27 -34.30 8.29
C ALA A 38 4.87 -33.91 8.79
N VAL A 39 4.19 -32.96 8.13
CA VAL A 39 2.82 -32.55 8.49
C VAL A 39 1.85 -33.72 8.36
N LYS A 40 1.98 -34.56 7.33
CA LYS A 40 1.13 -35.74 7.14
C LYS A 40 1.33 -36.81 8.22
N ALA A 41 2.53 -36.91 8.79
CA ALA A 41 2.86 -37.88 9.83
C ALA A 41 2.45 -37.43 11.25
N MET A 42 2.00 -36.18 11.43
CA MET A 42 1.63 -35.66 12.74
C MET A 42 0.23 -36.10 13.18
N PRO A 43 -0.01 -36.25 14.50
CA PRO A 43 -1.35 -36.46 15.04
C PRO A 43 -2.31 -35.32 14.66
N PRO A 44 -3.61 -35.60 14.48
CA PRO A 44 -4.61 -34.60 14.08
C PRO A 44 -4.64 -33.36 14.98
N SER A 45 -4.49 -33.55 16.29
CA SER A 45 -4.46 -32.49 17.30
C SER A 45 -3.28 -31.51 17.12
N VAL A 46 -2.15 -31.98 16.62
CA VAL A 46 -0.96 -31.15 16.35
C VAL A 46 -1.05 -30.53 14.95
N SER A 47 -1.56 -31.28 13.98
CA SER A 47 -1.71 -30.79 12.59
C SER A 47 -2.69 -29.63 12.46
N GLN A 48 -3.72 -29.55 13.31
CA GLN A 48 -4.69 -28.45 13.34
C GLN A 48 -4.07 -27.10 13.77
N ALA A 49 -2.98 -27.14 14.56
CA ALA A 49 -2.28 -25.93 15.01
C ALA A 49 -1.26 -25.41 13.98
N ILE A 50 -0.99 -26.17 12.91
CA ILE A 50 -0.02 -25.81 11.88
C ILE A 50 -0.72 -25.06 10.74
N THR A 51 -0.10 -23.97 10.26
CA THR A 51 -0.59 -23.24 9.09
C THR A 51 -0.68 -24.20 7.88
N PRO A 52 -1.85 -24.33 7.22
CA PRO A 52 -1.99 -25.23 6.09
C PRO A 52 -1.12 -24.80 4.91
N ASN A 53 -0.70 -25.75 4.07
CA ASN A 53 0.06 -25.53 2.83
C ASN A 53 1.44 -24.88 3.02
N MET A 54 2.13 -25.16 4.13
CA MET A 54 3.53 -24.75 4.29
C MET A 54 4.43 -25.33 3.20
N THR A 55 5.30 -24.49 2.67
CA THR A 55 6.31 -24.87 1.65
C THR A 55 7.70 -24.47 2.12
N SER A 56 8.73 -24.84 1.35
CA SER A 56 10.09 -24.33 1.55
C SER A 56 10.16 -22.79 1.65
N HIS A 57 9.28 -22.08 0.95
CA HIS A 57 9.19 -20.62 1.02
C HIS A 57 8.67 -20.13 2.38
N SER A 58 7.77 -20.87 3.04
CA SER A 58 7.28 -20.54 4.38
C SER A 58 8.40 -20.58 5.41
N ILE A 59 9.27 -21.60 5.33
CA ILE A 59 10.46 -21.71 6.20
C ILE A 59 11.41 -20.53 5.97
N ARG A 60 11.71 -20.22 4.71
CA ARG A 60 12.62 -19.11 4.37
C ARG A 60 12.07 -17.77 4.88
N ARG A 61 10.76 -17.54 4.77
CA ARG A 61 10.11 -16.33 5.28
C ARG A 61 10.11 -16.27 6.81
N GLY A 62 9.76 -17.36 7.48
CA GLY A 62 9.77 -17.44 8.94
C GLY A 62 11.16 -17.22 9.52
N ALA A 63 12.20 -17.85 8.95
CA ALA A 63 13.59 -17.68 9.38
C ALA A 63 14.09 -16.24 9.18
N ALA A 64 13.71 -15.60 8.07
CA ALA A 64 14.03 -14.20 7.80
C ALA A 64 13.42 -13.26 8.85
N ALA A 65 12.11 -13.42 9.12
CA ALA A 65 11.40 -12.63 10.11
C ALA A 65 11.94 -12.86 11.52
N TYR A 66 12.23 -14.11 11.88
CA TYR A 66 12.82 -14.46 13.18
C TYR A 66 14.21 -13.83 13.37
N ALA A 67 15.07 -13.92 12.35
CA ALA A 67 16.39 -13.28 12.38
C ALA A 67 16.28 -11.76 12.51
N TYR A 68 15.32 -11.14 11.81
CA TYR A 68 15.09 -9.70 11.88
C TYR A 68 14.55 -9.23 13.24
N ALA A 69 13.75 -10.07 13.90
CA ALA A 69 13.26 -9.78 15.23
C ALA A 69 14.40 -9.70 16.28
N SER A 70 15.57 -10.28 16.00
CA SER A 70 16.72 -10.25 16.90
C SER A 70 17.45 -8.91 16.85
N PRO A 71 17.55 -8.16 17.97
CA PRO A 71 18.28 -6.89 18.01
C PRO A 71 19.80 -7.05 17.83
N LYS A 72 20.32 -8.28 17.90
CA LYS A 72 21.75 -8.60 17.74
C LYS A 72 22.16 -8.83 16.29
N LEU A 73 21.21 -8.87 15.35
CA LEU A 73 21.47 -9.19 13.96
C LEU A 73 21.21 -7.99 13.06
N ALA A 74 22.27 -7.45 12.46
CA ALA A 74 22.16 -6.37 11.50
C ALA A 74 21.43 -6.85 10.22
N ILE A 75 20.57 -6.01 9.65
CA ILE A 75 19.87 -6.29 8.38
C ILE A 75 20.84 -6.65 7.25
N GLN A 76 22.04 -6.08 7.25
CA GLN A 76 23.10 -6.42 6.30
C GLN A 76 23.51 -7.89 6.40
N TRP A 77 23.65 -8.43 7.62
CA TRP A 77 24.02 -9.84 7.84
C TRP A 77 22.90 -10.77 7.40
N ILE A 78 21.65 -10.43 7.71
CA ILE A 78 20.48 -11.18 7.28
C ILE A 78 20.38 -11.16 5.74
N SER A 79 20.66 -10.02 5.11
CA SER A 79 20.64 -9.88 3.65
C SER A 79 21.70 -10.72 2.96
N THR A 80 22.93 -10.71 3.46
CA THR A 80 24.02 -11.54 2.93
C THR A 80 23.69 -13.03 3.06
N ARG A 81 23.17 -13.48 4.21
CA ARG A 81 22.80 -14.90 4.43
C ARG A 81 21.53 -15.32 3.69
N GLY A 82 20.60 -14.39 3.47
CA GLY A 82 19.42 -14.57 2.64
C GLY A 82 19.72 -14.57 1.14
N ALA A 83 20.97 -14.35 0.74
CA ALA A 83 21.41 -14.12 -0.63
C ALA A 83 20.58 -13.03 -1.33
N TRP A 84 20.20 -11.98 -0.58
CA TRP A 84 19.54 -10.80 -1.11
C TRP A 84 20.61 -9.74 -1.40
N LEU A 85 20.95 -9.59 -2.69
CA LEU A 85 21.82 -8.51 -3.16
C LEU A 85 21.12 -7.16 -2.92
N LEU A 86 21.90 -6.06 -2.80
CA LEU A 86 21.37 -4.68 -2.65
C LEU A 86 20.32 -4.32 -3.72
N GLU A 87 20.47 -4.86 -4.93
CA GLU A 87 19.54 -4.68 -6.06
C GLU A 87 18.19 -5.41 -5.86
N SER A 88 18.07 -6.28 -4.84
CA SER A 88 16.87 -7.04 -4.47
C SER A 88 16.30 -6.65 -3.10
N LEU A 89 16.68 -5.48 -2.55
CA LEU A 89 16.18 -5.00 -1.25
C LEU A 89 14.64 -5.01 -1.16
N THR A 90 13.92 -4.73 -2.26
CA THR A 90 12.46 -4.86 -2.30
C THR A 90 11.96 -6.27 -1.99
N LYS A 91 12.73 -7.31 -2.38
CA LYS A 91 12.45 -8.71 -2.05
C LYS A 91 12.78 -9.01 -0.59
N ALA A 92 13.84 -8.43 -0.04
CA ALA A 92 14.12 -8.51 1.40
C ALA A 92 13.01 -7.85 2.23
N PHE A 93 12.54 -6.65 1.83
CA PHE A 93 11.40 -5.97 2.46
C PHE A 93 10.08 -6.72 2.30
N ALA A 94 9.85 -7.50 1.23
CA ALA A 94 8.69 -8.38 1.16
C ALA A 94 8.74 -9.54 2.19
N TYR A 95 9.93 -9.90 2.65
CA TYR A 95 10.15 -10.93 3.67
C TYR A 95 10.22 -10.36 5.08
N ILE A 96 10.63 -9.09 5.22
CA ILE A 96 11.03 -8.45 6.50
C ILE A 96 10.32 -7.12 6.78
N GLY A 97 9.98 -6.33 5.76
CA GLY A 97 9.48 -4.95 5.91
C GLY A 97 8.03 -4.79 6.36
N THR A 98 7.38 -5.89 6.75
CA THR A 98 6.01 -5.94 7.29
C THR A 98 5.93 -7.04 8.34
N THR A 99 6.95 -7.17 9.20
CA THR A 99 6.78 -8.09 10.33
C THR A 99 5.91 -7.42 11.36
N THR A 100 5.16 -8.24 12.09
CA THR A 100 4.31 -7.82 13.19
C THR A 100 5.07 -6.96 14.21
N LYS A 101 6.39 -7.14 14.36
CA LYS A 101 7.21 -6.36 15.29
C LYS A 101 7.32 -4.90 14.87
N GLU A 102 7.60 -4.60 13.60
CA GLU A 102 7.73 -3.21 13.12
C GLU A 102 6.38 -2.51 13.14
N ASP A 103 5.32 -3.21 12.72
CA ASP A 103 3.96 -2.68 12.79
C ASP A 103 3.56 -2.38 14.25
N GLN A 104 3.93 -3.25 15.19
CA GLN A 104 3.74 -3.00 16.62
C GLN A 104 4.59 -1.82 17.11
N SER A 105 5.84 -1.68 16.69
CA SER A 105 6.69 -0.54 17.05
C SER A 105 6.12 0.78 16.52
N VAL A 106 5.64 0.81 15.27
CA VAL A 106 4.98 1.98 14.69
C VAL A 106 3.67 2.27 15.41
N ALA A 107 2.83 1.25 15.63
CA ALA A 107 1.57 1.40 16.36
C ALA A 107 1.80 1.92 17.78
N LYS A 108 2.87 1.49 18.46
CA LYS A 108 3.25 1.98 19.79
C LYS A 108 3.59 3.48 19.75
N VAL A 109 4.44 3.92 18.81
CA VAL A 109 4.76 5.34 18.65
C VAL A 109 3.50 6.15 18.38
N LEU A 110 2.65 5.68 17.47
CA LEU A 110 1.38 6.35 17.13
C LEU A 110 0.40 6.39 18.31
N ALA A 111 0.44 5.39 19.19
CA ALA A 111 -0.35 5.35 20.41
C ALA A 111 0.27 6.13 21.59
N GLY A 112 1.39 6.84 21.38
CA GLY A 112 2.05 7.69 22.39
C GLY A 112 2.97 6.94 23.35
N PHE A 113 3.35 5.69 23.07
CA PHE A 113 4.33 4.96 23.87
C PHE A 113 5.75 5.48 23.59
N GLN A 114 6.51 5.70 24.66
CA GLN A 114 7.84 6.34 24.61
C GLN A 114 8.94 5.41 24.10
N ALA A 115 8.79 4.10 24.30
CA ALA A 115 9.82 3.12 24.01
C ALA A 115 9.28 2.01 23.08
N PRO A 116 9.27 2.22 21.75
CA PRO A 116 8.72 1.25 20.80
C PRO A 116 9.42 -0.12 20.85
N ASP A 117 10.66 -0.15 21.33
CA ASP A 117 11.48 -1.35 21.48
C ASP A 117 11.16 -2.17 22.74
N LEU A 118 10.54 -1.55 23.76
CA LEU A 118 10.10 -2.27 24.95
C LEU A 118 8.82 -3.06 24.64
N PRO A 119 8.57 -4.19 25.32
CA PRO A 119 7.27 -4.86 25.23
C PRO A 119 6.17 -3.92 25.73
N ALA A 120 5.01 -3.95 25.07
CA ALA A 120 3.81 -3.30 25.54
C ALA A 120 2.73 -4.38 25.60
N THR A 121 2.10 -4.53 26.75
CA THR A 121 1.07 -5.54 26.97
C THR A 121 -0.28 -4.89 26.81
N THR A 122 -1.09 -5.40 25.88
CA THR A 122 -2.49 -5.01 25.72
C THR A 122 -3.26 -5.48 26.97
N PRO A 123 -4.14 -4.65 27.55
CA PRO A 123 -4.93 -5.08 28.71
C PRO A 123 -5.81 -6.26 28.34
N SER A 124 -5.99 -7.21 29.26
CA SER A 124 -6.90 -8.34 29.07
C SER A 124 -7.64 -8.65 30.36
N ILE A 125 -8.92 -9.05 30.26
CA ILE A 125 -9.65 -9.50 31.45
C ILE A 125 -9.06 -10.77 32.08
N ARG A 126 -8.19 -11.51 31.38
CA ARG A 126 -7.44 -12.64 31.95
C ARG A 126 -6.54 -12.21 33.11
N ASP A 127 -6.10 -10.96 33.10
CA ASP A 127 -5.28 -10.38 34.16
C ASP A 127 -6.03 -10.25 35.50
N LEU A 128 -7.37 -10.36 35.47
CA LEU A 128 -8.23 -10.38 36.65
C LEU A 128 -8.45 -11.78 37.23
N HIS A 129 -8.05 -12.85 36.53
CA HIS A 129 -8.35 -14.23 36.95
C HIS A 129 -7.84 -14.56 38.35
N HIS A 130 -6.66 -14.07 38.71
CA HIS A 130 -6.07 -14.28 40.03
C HIS A 130 -6.44 -13.19 41.06
N ARG A 131 -7.12 -12.12 40.63
CA ARG A 131 -7.49 -10.98 41.49
C ARG A 131 -8.95 -11.03 41.95
N LEU A 132 -9.80 -11.70 41.19
CA LEU A 132 -11.22 -11.89 41.50
C LEU A 132 -11.47 -13.29 42.05
N SER A 133 -12.51 -13.43 42.87
CA SER A 133 -13.00 -14.76 43.22
C SER A 133 -13.50 -15.51 41.98
N ALA A 134 -13.59 -16.84 42.03
CA ALA A 134 -14.10 -17.65 40.92
C ALA A 134 -15.51 -17.21 40.48
N THR A 135 -16.36 -16.82 41.45
CA THR A 135 -17.72 -16.33 41.19
C THR A 135 -17.71 -14.98 40.48
N GLU A 136 -16.90 -14.02 40.94
CA GLU A 136 -16.78 -12.70 40.32
C GLU A 136 -16.15 -12.78 38.93
N TYR A 137 -15.16 -13.66 38.76
CA TYR A 137 -14.58 -13.91 37.44
C TYR A 137 -15.60 -14.52 36.48
N GLY A 138 -16.44 -15.46 36.96
CA GLY A 138 -17.56 -15.99 36.19
C GLY A 138 -18.57 -14.91 35.78
N GLN A 139 -18.89 -13.99 36.69
CA GLN A 139 -19.75 -12.82 36.43
C GLN A 139 -19.15 -11.90 35.35
N LEU A 140 -17.86 -11.58 35.45
CA LEU A 140 -17.12 -10.78 34.48
C LEU A 140 -17.15 -11.39 33.08
N ILE A 141 -16.87 -12.70 32.98
CA ILE A 141 -16.90 -13.46 31.72
C ILE A 141 -18.31 -13.47 31.13
N THR A 142 -19.32 -13.67 31.98
CA THR A 142 -20.72 -13.70 31.56
C THR A 142 -21.19 -12.34 31.05
N LEU A 143 -20.74 -11.25 31.66
CA LEU A 143 -21.03 -9.88 31.20
C LEU A 143 -20.35 -9.58 29.86
N ARG A 144 -19.08 -9.98 29.70
CA ARG A 144 -18.37 -9.88 28.41
C ARG A 144 -19.17 -10.57 27.31
N ASP A 145 -19.57 -11.82 27.53
CA ASP A 145 -20.26 -12.61 26.51
C ASP A 145 -21.63 -12.00 26.17
N GLU A 146 -22.31 -11.39 27.14
CA GLU A 146 -23.57 -10.69 26.92
C GLU A 146 -23.41 -9.43 26.05
N LEU A 147 -22.39 -8.61 26.34
CA LEU A 147 -22.11 -7.39 25.58
C LEU A 147 -21.63 -7.69 24.15
N TYR A 148 -20.90 -8.79 23.98
CA TYR A 148 -20.32 -9.22 22.69
C TYR A 148 -21.14 -10.32 21.99
N ARG A 149 -22.38 -10.56 22.39
CA ARG A 149 -23.25 -11.62 21.85
C ARG A 149 -23.51 -11.56 20.34
N HIS A 150 -23.25 -10.43 19.69
CA HIS A 150 -23.40 -10.28 18.23
C HIS A 150 -22.14 -10.64 17.44
N VAL A 151 -21.02 -10.88 18.12
CA VAL A 151 -19.73 -11.19 17.51
C VAL A 151 -19.11 -12.47 18.07
N LEU A 152 -19.83 -13.16 18.95
CA LEU A 152 -19.49 -14.43 19.56
C LEU A 152 -20.71 -15.37 19.51
N GLY A 153 -20.47 -16.68 19.55
CA GLY A 153 -21.52 -17.70 19.63
C GLY A 153 -22.10 -18.18 18.30
N PHE A 154 -21.53 -17.79 17.15
CA PHE A 154 -21.90 -18.33 15.85
C PHE A 154 -21.41 -19.78 15.69
N GLN A 155 -22.23 -20.64 15.06
CA GLN A 155 -21.85 -22.04 14.80
C GLN A 155 -20.65 -22.16 13.87
N ASP A 156 -20.56 -21.30 12.85
CA ASP A 156 -19.37 -21.20 12.01
C ASP A 156 -18.35 -20.28 12.69
N ALA A 157 -17.25 -20.88 13.14
CA ALA A 157 -16.19 -20.21 13.88
C ALA A 157 -15.58 -19.00 13.13
N ARG A 158 -15.72 -18.93 11.80
CA ARG A 158 -15.19 -17.84 10.98
C ARG A 158 -15.94 -16.52 11.17
N PHE A 159 -17.18 -16.56 11.67
CA PHE A 159 -17.95 -15.35 11.97
C PHE A 159 -17.73 -14.86 13.40
N ASN A 160 -17.04 -15.63 14.25
CA ASN A 160 -16.70 -15.20 15.60
C ASN A 160 -15.41 -14.35 15.56
N ILE A 161 -15.42 -13.24 16.31
CA ILE A 161 -14.21 -12.48 16.57
C ILE A 161 -13.31 -13.27 17.52
N ALA A 162 -11.99 -13.19 17.32
CA ALA A 162 -11.01 -13.86 18.18
C ALA A 162 -11.18 -13.42 19.65
N LEU A 163 -11.21 -14.38 20.57
CA LEU A 163 -11.50 -14.13 21.99
C LEU A 163 -10.49 -13.17 22.62
N ASP A 164 -9.22 -13.21 22.22
CA ASP A 164 -8.19 -12.29 22.70
C ASP A 164 -8.51 -10.82 22.35
N VAL A 165 -9.14 -10.57 21.19
CA VAL A 165 -9.57 -9.22 20.78
C VAL A 165 -10.78 -8.77 21.59
N VAL A 166 -11.72 -9.67 21.85
CA VAL A 166 -12.88 -9.38 22.70
C VAL A 166 -12.43 -9.09 24.13
N ASP A 167 -11.57 -9.94 24.70
CA ASP A 167 -11.01 -9.77 26.04
C ASP A 167 -10.27 -8.44 26.18
N ALA A 168 -9.51 -8.03 25.16
CA ALA A 168 -8.77 -6.78 25.15
C ALA A 168 -9.65 -5.54 25.03
N THR A 169 -10.62 -5.56 24.13
CA THR A 169 -11.55 -4.43 23.95
C THR A 169 -12.47 -4.26 25.16
N PHE A 170 -12.92 -5.36 25.77
CA PHE A 170 -13.71 -5.31 26.99
C PHE A 170 -12.88 -4.83 28.19
N ALA A 171 -11.63 -5.29 28.33
CA ALA A 171 -10.72 -4.78 29.36
C ALA A 171 -10.44 -3.27 29.19
N SER A 172 -10.25 -2.80 27.95
CA SER A 172 -10.09 -1.38 27.64
C SER A 172 -11.33 -0.57 28.01
N LEU A 173 -12.54 -1.08 27.74
CA LEU A 173 -13.78 -0.44 28.18
C LEU A 173 -13.82 -0.28 29.70
N LEU A 174 -13.53 -1.34 30.46
CA LEU A 174 -13.52 -1.30 31.93
C LEU A 174 -12.45 -0.33 32.47
N LEU A 175 -11.26 -0.31 31.85
CA LEU A 175 -10.16 0.59 32.21
C LEU A 175 -10.54 2.07 32.12
N HIS A 176 -11.38 2.44 31.16
CA HIS A 176 -11.76 3.84 30.90
C HIS A 176 -13.19 4.16 31.34
N LEU A 177 -13.89 3.22 31.99
CA LEU A 177 -15.31 3.35 32.31
C LEU A 177 -15.62 4.57 33.18
N GLU A 178 -14.80 4.85 34.21
CA GLU A 178 -14.99 6.03 35.08
C GLU A 178 -14.95 7.34 34.29
N ALA A 179 -13.95 7.50 33.41
CA ALA A 179 -13.83 8.68 32.57
C ALA A 179 -14.99 8.81 31.58
N VAL A 180 -15.50 7.69 31.06
CA VAL A 180 -16.69 7.68 30.19
C VAL A 180 -17.94 8.15 30.95
N LEU A 181 -18.11 7.73 32.21
CA LEU A 181 -19.23 8.13 33.06
C LEU A 181 -19.15 9.62 33.42
N GLU A 182 -17.98 10.12 33.82
CA GLU A 182 -17.76 11.55 34.09
C GLU A 182 -18.04 12.42 32.84
N ALA A 183 -17.64 11.94 31.66
CA ALA A 183 -17.93 12.61 30.39
C ALA A 183 -19.43 12.60 30.04
N THR A 184 -20.19 11.59 30.47
CA THR A 184 -21.66 11.60 30.28
C THR A 184 -22.38 12.58 31.19
N GLU A 185 -21.92 12.73 32.43
CA GLU A 185 -22.56 13.63 33.40
C GLU A 185 -22.32 15.11 33.04
N SER A 186 -21.21 15.41 32.38
CA SER A 186 -20.80 16.77 32.00
C SER A 186 -21.31 17.23 30.63
N SER A 187 -21.91 16.35 29.82
CA SER A 187 -22.28 16.66 28.44
C SER A 187 -23.74 16.34 28.15
N GLU A 188 -24.61 17.36 28.26
CA GLU A 188 -26.07 17.25 28.04
C GLU A 188 -26.48 16.80 26.62
N SER A 189 -25.54 16.69 25.66
CA SER A 189 -25.86 16.45 24.24
C SER A 189 -25.05 15.33 23.55
N ASN A 190 -24.22 14.56 24.28
CA ASN A 190 -23.37 13.55 23.61
C ASN A 190 -24.09 12.20 23.42
N VAL A 191 -24.93 12.13 22.38
CA VAL A 191 -25.78 10.98 22.00
C VAL A 191 -24.99 9.65 21.93
N LEU A 192 -23.72 9.69 21.49
CA LEU A 192 -22.89 8.49 21.38
C LEU A 192 -22.51 7.92 22.76
N VAL A 193 -22.15 8.78 23.71
CA VAL A 193 -21.73 8.35 25.06
C VAL A 193 -22.93 7.82 25.85
N GLY A 194 -24.11 8.41 25.66
CA GLY A 194 -25.37 7.89 26.20
C GLY A 194 -25.71 6.47 25.72
N ARG A 195 -25.43 6.15 24.45
CA ARG A 195 -25.63 4.80 23.90
C ARG A 195 -24.72 3.76 24.55
N TYR A 196 -23.47 4.10 24.84
CA TYR A 196 -22.53 3.18 25.51
C TYR A 196 -23.00 2.82 26.92
N VAL A 197 -23.37 3.84 27.71
CA VAL A 197 -23.86 3.64 29.09
C VAL A 197 -25.17 2.84 29.09
N TYR A 198 -26.05 3.09 28.11
CA TYR A 198 -27.26 2.30 27.93
C TYR A 198 -26.98 0.81 27.68
N GLU A 199 -26.12 0.47 26.72
CA GLU A 199 -25.80 -0.94 26.42
C GLU A 199 -25.07 -1.62 27.58
N LEU A 200 -24.22 -0.90 28.31
CA LEU A 200 -23.59 -1.42 29.53
C LEU A 200 -24.63 -1.76 30.60
N ASN A 201 -25.53 -0.83 30.92
CA ASN A 201 -26.59 -1.05 31.91
C ASN A 201 -27.54 -2.17 31.50
N ARG A 202 -27.86 -2.27 30.21
CA ARG A 202 -28.61 -3.38 29.65
C ARG A 202 -27.87 -4.72 29.84
N GLY A 203 -26.60 -4.79 29.50
CA GLY A 203 -25.77 -6.00 29.66
C GLY A 203 -25.64 -6.43 31.12
N ILE A 204 -25.47 -5.47 32.04
CA ILE A 204 -25.48 -5.71 33.49
C ILE A 204 -26.81 -6.32 33.92
N SER A 205 -27.93 -5.73 33.49
CA SER A 205 -29.28 -6.19 33.85
C SER A 205 -29.55 -7.61 33.35
N ALA A 206 -29.18 -7.92 32.10
CA ALA A 206 -29.31 -9.24 31.51
C ALA A 206 -28.42 -10.27 32.22
N THR A 207 -27.18 -9.89 32.56
CA THR A 207 -26.25 -10.76 33.30
C THR A 207 -26.76 -11.07 34.70
N ASN A 208 -27.24 -10.05 35.42
CA ASN A 208 -27.84 -10.21 36.75
C ASN A 208 -29.08 -11.10 36.72
N SER A 209 -29.92 -10.93 35.70
CA SER A 209 -31.09 -11.79 35.51
C SER A 209 -30.71 -13.25 35.22
N ARG A 210 -29.63 -13.47 34.46
CA ARG A 210 -29.15 -14.81 34.10
C ARG A 210 -28.48 -15.54 35.27
N LEU A 211 -27.71 -14.81 36.09
CA LEU A 211 -26.89 -15.42 37.15
C LEU A 211 -27.50 -15.28 38.56
N GLY A 212 -28.56 -14.49 38.73
CA GLY A 212 -29.01 -14.06 40.06
C GLY A 212 -27.96 -13.20 40.78
N SER A 213 -27.11 -12.49 40.03
CA SER A 213 -26.03 -11.66 40.56
C SER A 213 -26.45 -10.22 40.83
N CYS A 214 -25.60 -9.47 41.53
CA CYS A 214 -25.79 -8.05 41.84
C CYS A 214 -24.65 -7.19 41.27
N ILE A 215 -24.26 -7.43 40.02
CA ILE A 215 -23.26 -6.61 39.32
C ILE A 215 -23.84 -5.20 39.15
N THR A 216 -23.01 -4.18 39.41
CA THR A 216 -23.38 -2.78 39.20
C THR A 216 -22.33 -2.09 38.34
N THR A 217 -22.62 -0.87 37.88
CA THR A 217 -21.63 -0.01 37.22
C THR A 217 -20.41 0.21 38.12
N ARG A 218 -20.62 0.36 39.43
CA ARG A 218 -19.53 0.46 40.43
C ARG A 218 -18.67 -0.80 40.44
N THR A 219 -19.27 -1.99 40.39
CA THR A 219 -18.53 -3.26 40.28
C THR A 219 -17.63 -3.27 39.04
N CYS A 220 -18.14 -2.80 37.90
CA CYS A 220 -17.37 -2.70 36.66
C CYS A 220 -16.21 -1.70 36.78
N CYS A 221 -16.41 -0.56 37.44
CA CYS A 221 -15.34 0.40 37.71
C CYS A 221 -14.24 -0.21 38.60
N GLU A 222 -14.60 -0.98 39.63
CA GLU A 222 -13.62 -1.66 40.49
C GLU A 222 -12.79 -2.69 39.70
N TRP A 223 -13.41 -3.47 38.82
CA TRP A 223 -12.68 -4.34 37.88
C TRP A 223 -11.72 -3.53 36.99
N GLY A 224 -12.17 -2.37 36.50
CA GLY A 224 -11.36 -1.43 35.76
C GLY A 224 -10.14 -0.92 36.55
N LYS A 225 -10.30 -0.62 37.84
CA LYS A 225 -9.17 -0.22 38.72
C LYS A 225 -8.15 -1.33 38.89
N HIS A 226 -8.59 -2.57 39.11
CA HIS A 226 -7.70 -3.72 39.21
C HIS A 226 -6.91 -3.94 37.91
N LEU A 227 -7.58 -3.80 36.76
CA LEU A 227 -6.92 -3.83 35.44
C LEU A 227 -5.92 -2.69 35.30
N ARG A 228 -6.26 -1.47 35.72
CA ARG A 228 -5.41 -0.28 35.57
C ARG A 228 -4.10 -0.47 36.33
N VAL A 229 -4.20 -0.89 37.58
CA VAL A 229 -3.02 -1.16 38.43
C VAL A 229 -2.13 -2.22 37.78
N HIS A 230 -2.72 -3.33 37.33
CA HIS A 230 -1.94 -4.39 36.69
C HIS A 230 -1.28 -3.92 35.38
N TRP A 231 -2.05 -3.29 34.50
CA TRP A 231 -1.60 -2.81 33.20
C TRP A 231 -0.49 -1.75 33.33
N GLN A 232 -0.63 -0.79 34.25
CA GLN A 232 0.40 0.21 34.53
C GLN A 232 1.66 -0.43 35.12
N THR A 233 1.51 -1.42 36.00
CA THR A 233 2.67 -2.15 36.56
C THR A 233 3.41 -2.91 35.46
N THR A 234 2.69 -3.61 34.59
CA THR A 234 3.28 -4.39 33.50
C THR A 234 3.93 -3.50 32.44
N ASN A 235 3.37 -2.31 32.21
CA ASN A 235 3.86 -1.34 31.23
C ASN A 235 4.64 -0.16 31.85
N HIS A 236 5.13 -0.27 33.08
CA HIS A 236 5.80 0.84 33.78
C HIS A 236 6.98 1.42 32.97
N GLY A 237 7.75 0.58 32.28
CA GLY A 237 8.86 1.00 31.42
C GLY A 237 8.42 1.75 30.15
N GLN A 238 7.17 1.56 29.73
CA GLN A 238 6.56 2.27 28.59
C GLN A 238 5.97 3.63 28.99
N LEU A 239 5.56 3.76 30.26
CA LEU A 239 4.84 4.92 30.81
C LEU A 239 5.75 5.95 31.49
N GLY A 240 7.07 5.76 31.43
CA GLY A 240 8.06 6.62 32.10
C GLY A 240 8.14 8.05 31.50
N ASN A 241 8.02 9.04 32.39
CA ASN A 241 8.21 10.50 32.22
C ASN A 241 7.10 11.36 31.58
N ALA A 242 5.82 11.00 31.77
CA ALA A 242 4.69 11.87 31.41
C ALA A 242 4.44 13.06 32.39
N VAL A 243 5.43 13.54 33.16
CA VAL A 243 5.21 14.67 34.10
C VAL A 243 6.16 15.86 33.92
N ALA A 244 7.07 15.85 32.93
CA ALA A 244 7.90 17.04 32.69
C ALA A 244 8.31 17.19 31.22
N GLY A 245 7.51 17.91 30.44
CA GLY A 245 8.05 18.74 29.35
C GLY A 245 7.91 18.27 27.90
N GLY A 246 7.12 17.24 27.61
CA GLY A 246 6.87 16.78 26.23
C GLY A 246 5.59 17.29 25.56
N ASP A 247 4.59 17.67 26.35
CA ASP A 247 3.22 17.89 25.86
C ASP A 247 3.06 19.12 24.95
N SER A 248 3.93 20.12 25.06
CA SER A 248 3.75 21.37 24.30
C SER A 248 4.06 21.21 22.81
N LEU A 249 5.03 20.37 22.41
CA LEU A 249 5.40 20.22 21.01
C LEU A 249 4.39 19.37 20.25
N LEU A 250 3.91 18.27 20.85
CA LEU A 250 2.93 17.38 20.23
C LEU A 250 1.54 18.01 20.23
N SER A 251 1.15 18.71 21.31
CA SER A 251 -0.09 19.50 21.35
C SER A 251 -0.04 20.65 20.35
N SER A 252 1.04 21.43 20.28
CA SER A 252 1.16 22.52 19.30
C SER A 252 1.24 22.02 17.85
N THR A 253 1.80 20.83 17.62
CA THR A 253 1.81 20.21 16.30
C THR A 253 0.41 19.73 15.92
N LEU A 254 -0.33 19.08 16.83
CA LEU A 254 -1.71 18.65 16.61
C LEU A 254 -2.66 19.84 16.43
N GLU A 255 -2.51 20.89 17.24
CA GLU A 255 -3.25 22.15 17.10
C GLU A 255 -2.94 22.82 15.76
N ASN A 256 -1.68 22.85 15.33
CA ASN A 256 -1.32 23.36 14.00
C ASN A 256 -1.91 22.50 12.88
N MET A 257 -1.90 21.16 13.00
CA MET A 257 -2.52 20.29 12.00
C MET A 257 -4.03 20.48 11.94
N LEU A 258 -4.70 20.63 13.09
CA LEU A 258 -6.13 20.90 13.17
C LEU A 258 -6.48 22.28 12.61
N ALA A 259 -5.68 23.31 12.91
CA ALA A 259 -5.84 24.65 12.34
C ALA A 259 -5.62 24.66 10.82
N GLN A 260 -4.65 23.88 10.33
CA GLN A 260 -4.44 23.69 8.89
C GLN A 260 -5.62 22.96 8.24
N LEU A 261 -6.17 21.93 8.88
CA LEU A 261 -7.35 21.21 8.37
C LEU A 261 -8.59 22.11 8.32
N VAL A 262 -8.80 22.94 9.34
CA VAL A 262 -9.89 23.94 9.35
C VAL A 262 -9.69 24.95 8.22
N SER A 263 -8.47 25.45 8.04
CA SER A 263 -8.13 26.39 6.95
C SER A 263 -8.34 25.75 5.56
N ILE A 264 -8.00 24.47 5.40
CA ILE A 264 -8.24 23.73 4.15
C ILE A 264 -9.74 23.56 3.92
N ASN A 265 -10.51 23.19 4.94
CA ASN A 265 -11.96 23.03 4.82
C ASN A 265 -12.66 24.36 4.49
N GLU A 266 -12.21 25.45 5.09
CA GLU A 266 -12.75 26.79 4.81
C GLU A 266 -12.41 27.25 3.39
N ARG A 267 -11.22 26.92 2.89
CA ARG A 267 -10.83 27.14 1.48
C ARG A 267 -11.63 26.25 0.53
N LEU A 268 -11.93 25.01 0.92
CA LEU A 268 -12.78 24.10 0.15
C LEU A 268 -14.20 24.65 0.06
N GLY A 269 -14.77 25.12 1.18
CA GLY A 269 -16.08 25.77 1.21
C GLY A 269 -16.15 27.01 0.34
N ARG A 270 -15.11 27.86 0.36
CA ARG A 270 -15.03 29.02 -0.56
C ARG A 270 -14.91 28.62 -2.04
N LEU A 271 -14.28 27.49 -2.34
CA LEU A 271 -14.21 26.94 -3.70
C LEU A 271 -15.55 26.34 -4.13
N GLU A 272 -16.28 25.70 -3.22
CA GLU A 272 -17.64 25.19 -3.44
C GLU A 272 -18.62 26.35 -3.66
N ASP A 273 -18.53 27.43 -2.88
CA ASP A 273 -19.31 28.66 -3.08
C ASP A 273 -18.96 29.38 -4.38
N ALA A 274 -17.69 29.39 -4.77
CA ALA A 274 -17.25 29.92 -6.06
C ALA A 274 -17.74 29.04 -7.22
N HIS A 275 -17.81 27.72 -7.05
CA HIS A 275 -18.34 26.79 -8.02
C HIS A 275 -19.87 26.89 -8.15
N ALA A 276 -20.57 27.13 -7.04
CA ALA A 276 -22.01 27.43 -7.02
C ALA A 276 -22.33 28.76 -7.71
N LYS A 277 -21.45 29.77 -7.57
CA LYS A 277 -21.54 31.05 -8.29
C LYS A 277 -21.16 30.98 -9.78
N LEU A 278 -20.45 29.93 -10.20
CA LEU A 278 -20.02 29.70 -11.58
C LEU A 278 -20.94 28.76 -12.37
N SER A 279 -22.03 28.25 -11.78
CA SER A 279 -23.07 27.55 -12.52
C SER A 279 -24.08 28.56 -13.10
N PRO A 280 -24.18 28.74 -14.43
CA PRO A 280 -25.27 29.49 -15.02
C PRO A 280 -26.50 28.58 -15.10
N CYS A 281 -27.59 29.01 -14.46
CA CYS A 281 -28.92 28.56 -14.82
C CYS A 281 -29.14 28.93 -16.29
N ILE A 282 -29.48 27.94 -17.11
CA ILE A 282 -29.99 28.15 -18.46
C ILE A 282 -31.35 28.85 -18.28
N ASP A 283 -31.47 30.11 -18.72
CA ASP A 283 -32.54 30.58 -19.61
C ASP A 283 -32.38 32.06 -20.01
N ASP A 284 -32.56 32.27 -21.32
CA ASP A 284 -32.93 33.45 -22.13
C ASP A 284 -32.10 34.77 -22.27
N ALA A 285 -31.68 34.95 -23.53
CA ALA A 285 -31.76 36.15 -24.41
C ALA A 285 -30.88 37.43 -24.22
N ASN A 286 -30.23 37.76 -25.35
CA ASN A 286 -29.77 39.06 -25.89
C ASN A 286 -28.37 39.64 -25.57
N GLN A 287 -27.69 40.01 -26.67
CA GLN A 287 -26.37 40.65 -26.93
C GLN A 287 -26.10 42.02 -26.23
N PRO A 288 -24.93 42.70 -26.43
CA PRO A 288 -23.52 42.27 -26.53
C PRO A 288 -22.50 43.18 -25.75
N ALA A 289 -21.25 42.72 -25.69
CA ALA A 289 -19.98 43.46 -25.60
C ALA A 289 -19.44 44.04 -24.26
N GLU A 290 -18.10 44.05 -24.22
CA GLU A 290 -17.14 44.79 -23.38
C GLU A 290 -16.69 44.24 -22.02
N GLY A 291 -15.43 43.81 -21.99
CA GLY A 291 -14.43 44.41 -21.09
C GLY A 291 -14.14 43.68 -19.77
N SER A 292 -12.84 43.44 -19.58
CA SER A 292 -12.12 43.39 -18.29
C SER A 292 -11.87 42.01 -17.68
N ALA A 293 -10.62 41.56 -17.82
CA ALA A 293 -10.01 40.56 -16.95
C ALA A 293 -9.93 41.07 -15.50
N PRO A 294 -9.85 40.14 -14.52
CA PRO A 294 -8.82 40.33 -13.52
C PRO A 294 -7.95 39.08 -13.33
N THR A 295 -6.66 39.39 -13.31
CA THR A 295 -5.51 38.64 -12.86
C THR A 295 -5.74 37.90 -11.54
N GLY A 296 -5.43 36.60 -11.51
CA GLY A 296 -5.41 35.78 -10.30
C GLY A 296 -4.31 34.73 -10.40
N THR A 297 -3.17 35.05 -9.80
CA THR A 297 -1.96 34.23 -9.70
C THR A 297 -2.28 32.86 -9.07
N ILE A 298 -2.17 31.77 -9.84
CA ILE A 298 -2.20 30.40 -9.30
C ILE A 298 -0.77 29.91 -9.17
N GLU A 299 -0.33 29.80 -7.92
CA GLU A 299 0.95 29.23 -7.51
C GLU A 299 0.90 27.69 -7.57
N LEU A 300 1.97 27.12 -8.12
CA LEU A 300 2.13 25.74 -8.57
C LEU A 300 1.92 24.67 -7.48
N THR A 301 1.26 23.57 -7.85
CA THR A 301 1.49 22.24 -7.25
C THR A 301 2.12 21.32 -8.28
N ALA A 302 3.28 20.74 -7.93
CA ALA A 302 3.94 19.70 -8.72
C ALA A 302 3.02 18.47 -8.87
N PRO A 303 3.04 17.75 -10.01
CA PRO A 303 2.18 16.59 -10.20
C PRO A 303 2.60 15.44 -9.29
N ALA A 304 1.60 14.82 -8.65
CA ALA A 304 1.74 13.75 -7.67
C ALA A 304 2.58 12.55 -8.16
N PRO A 305 3.28 11.83 -7.25
CA PRO A 305 4.10 10.65 -7.57
C PRO A 305 3.32 9.47 -8.21
N ALA A 306 1.99 9.49 -8.20
CA ALA A 306 1.15 8.47 -8.83
C ALA A 306 1.23 8.47 -10.36
N THR A 307 1.46 9.62 -10.99
CA THR A 307 1.43 9.77 -12.46
C THR A 307 2.57 9.03 -13.14
N ALA A 308 3.77 9.02 -12.53
CA ALA A 308 4.98 8.38 -13.07
C ALA A 308 4.90 6.84 -13.20
N SER A 309 3.90 6.20 -12.56
CA SER A 309 3.73 4.74 -12.59
C SER A 309 2.87 4.21 -13.77
N THR A 310 2.28 5.12 -14.55
CA THR A 310 1.45 4.82 -15.72
C THR A 310 2.27 4.87 -17.02
N LEU A 311 1.76 4.27 -18.11
CA LEU A 311 2.42 4.32 -19.42
C LEU A 311 2.49 5.76 -19.95
N ALA A 312 1.36 6.48 -19.91
CA ALA A 312 1.31 7.89 -20.28
C ALA A 312 2.24 8.76 -19.42
N GLY A 313 2.30 8.52 -18.11
CA GLY A 313 3.22 9.23 -17.22
C GLY A 313 4.68 8.87 -17.40
N SER A 314 4.99 7.64 -17.83
CA SER A 314 6.35 7.26 -18.23
C SER A 314 6.81 8.06 -19.44
N MET A 315 5.92 8.28 -20.41
CA MET A 315 6.20 9.11 -21.59
C MET A 315 6.33 10.58 -21.21
N LEU A 316 5.42 11.15 -20.42
CA LEU A 316 5.54 12.54 -19.95
C LEU A 316 6.87 12.77 -19.23
N ASN A 317 7.22 11.88 -18.30
CA ASN A 317 8.45 11.95 -17.52
C ASN A 317 9.71 11.84 -18.38
N TRP A 318 9.68 11.00 -19.44
CA TRP A 318 10.78 10.88 -20.40
C TRP A 318 11.17 12.24 -20.97
N TYR A 319 10.18 13.02 -21.44
CA TYR A 319 10.40 14.31 -22.08
C TYR A 319 10.59 15.47 -21.10
N THR A 320 9.84 15.55 -19.99
CA THR A 320 9.93 16.70 -19.08
C THR A 320 11.20 16.72 -18.23
N ASN A 321 11.78 15.54 -17.97
CA ASN A 321 12.96 15.36 -17.11
C ASN A 321 14.21 14.89 -17.86
N HIS A 322 14.17 14.91 -19.20
CA HIS A 322 15.30 14.60 -20.07
C HIS A 322 16.00 13.30 -19.65
N ILE A 323 15.23 12.23 -19.45
CA ILE A 323 15.75 10.96 -18.88
C ILE A 323 16.88 10.38 -19.76
N TRP A 324 16.94 10.77 -21.03
CA TRP A 324 18.03 10.42 -21.93
C TRP A 324 19.37 11.12 -21.61
N GLU A 325 19.40 12.22 -20.86
CA GLU A 325 20.59 13.01 -20.50
C GLU A 325 21.01 12.86 -19.03
N THR A 326 20.05 12.73 -18.10
CA THR A 326 20.25 13.00 -16.66
C THR A 326 20.87 11.86 -15.83
N VAL A 327 21.30 10.76 -16.45
CA VAL A 327 21.53 9.50 -15.73
C VAL A 327 23.02 9.17 -15.55
N LYS A 328 23.54 9.40 -14.34
CA LYS A 328 24.86 8.98 -13.87
C LYS A 328 24.70 7.94 -12.73
N GLY A 329 24.65 6.65 -13.08
CA GLY A 329 24.55 5.55 -12.12
C GLY A 329 23.86 4.31 -12.68
N LYS A 330 24.20 3.11 -12.18
CA LYS A 330 23.71 1.81 -12.70
C LYS A 330 22.19 1.62 -12.48
N LYS A 331 21.65 2.12 -11.37
CA LYS A 331 20.21 2.01 -11.04
C LYS A 331 19.37 2.95 -11.89
N GLU A 332 19.84 4.18 -12.03
CA GLU A 332 19.27 5.22 -12.87
C GLU A 332 19.34 4.79 -14.35
N GLN A 333 20.39 4.07 -14.75
CA GLN A 333 20.53 3.49 -16.10
C GLN A 333 19.46 2.43 -16.38
N ASN A 334 19.11 1.60 -15.40
CA ASN A 334 18.01 0.63 -15.54
C ASN A 334 16.65 1.32 -15.66
N GLN A 335 16.41 2.39 -14.88
CA GLN A 335 15.18 3.20 -14.99
C GLN A 335 15.09 3.89 -16.36
N ARG A 336 16.19 4.41 -16.88
CA ARG A 336 16.30 4.94 -18.24
C ARG A 336 16.01 3.89 -19.29
N ALA A 337 16.59 2.69 -19.16
CA ALA A 337 16.36 1.60 -20.10
C ALA A 337 14.89 1.16 -20.10
N GLU A 338 14.24 1.15 -18.93
CA GLU A 338 12.82 0.84 -18.80
C GLU A 338 11.93 1.93 -19.42
N ALA A 339 12.18 3.21 -19.12
CA ALA A 339 11.44 4.33 -19.71
C ALA A 339 11.62 4.37 -21.24
N LYS A 340 12.85 4.21 -21.73
CA LYS A 340 13.17 4.12 -23.17
C LYS A 340 12.40 2.97 -23.84
N ALA A 341 12.33 1.81 -23.20
CA ALA A 341 11.60 0.67 -23.74
C ALA A 341 10.09 0.94 -23.82
N VAL A 342 9.51 1.57 -22.80
CA VAL A 342 8.09 1.93 -22.80
C VAL A 342 7.77 2.91 -23.92
N VAL A 343 8.51 4.02 -24.02
CA VAL A 343 8.28 5.05 -25.05
C VAL A 343 8.40 4.48 -26.46
N ASN A 344 9.41 3.63 -26.70
CA ASN A 344 9.57 2.98 -28.00
C ASN A 344 8.43 2.00 -28.31
N ILE A 345 8.00 1.16 -27.37
CA ILE A 345 6.88 0.25 -27.58
C ILE A 345 5.58 1.03 -27.85
N MET A 346 5.35 2.11 -27.09
CA MET A 346 4.18 2.97 -27.30
C MET A 346 4.19 3.62 -28.68
N SER A 347 5.34 4.15 -29.09
CA SER A 347 5.54 4.77 -30.41
C SER A 347 5.30 3.79 -31.56
N ILE A 348 5.84 2.56 -31.45
CA ILE A 348 5.68 1.52 -32.47
C ILE A 348 4.22 1.08 -32.57
N LEU A 349 3.55 0.83 -31.46
CA LEU A 349 2.19 0.29 -31.48
C LEU A 349 1.11 1.37 -31.70
N TYR A 350 1.44 2.65 -31.65
CA TYR A 350 0.47 3.71 -31.96
C TYR A 350 -0.01 3.66 -33.42
N GLN A 351 0.92 3.45 -34.37
CA GLN A 351 0.64 3.28 -35.81
C GLN A 351 -0.18 4.42 -36.42
N ALA A 352 0.00 5.65 -35.94
CA ALA A 352 -0.61 6.85 -36.48
C ALA A 352 0.42 8.01 -36.49
N PRO A 353 0.25 9.03 -37.36
CA PRO A 353 1.11 10.20 -37.38
C PRO A 353 1.08 10.95 -36.04
N TYR A 354 2.24 11.46 -35.61
CA TYR A 354 2.34 12.33 -34.44
C TYR A 354 3.57 13.22 -34.50
N GLN A 355 3.50 14.36 -33.81
CA GLN A 355 4.59 15.31 -33.70
C GLN A 355 4.83 15.69 -32.25
N ILE A 356 6.08 15.58 -31.81
CA ILE A 356 6.59 16.08 -30.54
C ILE A 356 7.48 17.27 -30.86
N SER A 357 6.94 18.46 -30.68
CA SER A 357 7.65 19.73 -30.88
C SER A 357 8.78 19.92 -29.89
N GLN A 358 9.80 20.71 -30.26
CA GLN A 358 10.88 21.10 -29.34
C GLN A 358 10.32 21.70 -28.05
N GLU A 359 11.04 21.48 -26.95
CA GLU A 359 10.70 22.07 -25.66
C GLU A 359 10.79 23.60 -25.77
N PRO A 360 9.71 24.34 -25.47
CA PRO A 360 9.73 25.79 -25.47
C PRO A 360 10.56 26.31 -24.28
N SER A 361 11.03 27.56 -24.37
CA SER A 361 11.79 28.18 -23.28
C SER A 361 11.01 28.17 -21.97
N ARG A 362 11.67 27.78 -20.86
CA ARG A 362 11.09 27.78 -19.51
C ARG A 362 10.75 29.18 -18.99
N SER A 363 11.23 30.22 -19.68
CA SER A 363 10.88 31.62 -19.40
C SER A 363 9.48 32.01 -19.89
N ASP A 364 8.81 31.17 -20.69
CA ASP A 364 7.41 31.31 -21.09
C ASP A 364 6.57 30.18 -20.46
N PRO A 365 5.99 30.41 -19.27
CA PRO A 365 5.21 29.38 -18.56
C PRO A 365 3.99 28.91 -19.35
N ALA A 366 3.39 29.77 -20.16
CA ALA A 366 2.18 29.45 -20.91
C ALA A 366 2.48 28.52 -22.09
N ALA A 367 3.55 28.81 -22.85
CA ALA A 367 4.01 27.93 -23.91
C ALA A 367 4.48 26.57 -23.37
N TYR A 368 5.21 26.56 -22.25
CA TYR A 368 5.67 25.34 -21.61
C TYR A 368 4.52 24.45 -21.10
N GLN A 369 3.50 25.06 -20.49
CA GLN A 369 2.34 24.31 -20.03
C GLN A 369 1.53 23.74 -21.20
N ARG A 370 1.30 24.52 -22.26
CA ARG A 370 0.63 24.04 -23.48
C ARG A 370 1.38 22.88 -24.14
N TRP A 371 2.71 22.93 -24.15
CA TRP A 371 3.54 21.83 -24.64
C TRP A 371 3.36 20.55 -23.79
N LYS A 372 3.34 20.67 -22.45
CA LYS A 372 3.08 19.54 -21.55
C LYS A 372 1.69 18.93 -21.74
N ASP A 373 0.66 19.76 -21.93
CA ASP A 373 -0.72 19.31 -22.11
C ASP A 373 -0.89 18.56 -23.44
N ASN A 374 -0.27 19.05 -24.51
CA ASN A 374 -0.22 18.36 -25.80
C ASN A 374 0.49 17.00 -25.69
N LEU A 375 1.62 16.95 -24.98
CA LEU A 375 2.37 15.73 -24.76
C LEU A 375 1.58 14.72 -23.93
N TRP A 376 0.88 15.17 -22.88
CA TRP A 376 0.01 14.33 -22.06
C TRP A 376 -1.14 13.74 -22.86
N THR A 377 -1.78 14.56 -23.70
CA THR A 377 -2.88 14.13 -24.59
C THR A 377 -2.42 13.05 -25.56
N LEU A 378 -1.26 13.26 -26.20
CA LEU A 378 -0.65 12.25 -27.08
C LEU A 378 -0.32 10.96 -26.32
N ALA A 379 0.23 11.08 -25.11
CA ALA A 379 0.61 9.94 -24.30
C ALA A 379 -0.59 9.06 -23.89
N LEU A 380 -1.75 9.68 -23.60
CA LEU A 380 -3.00 8.97 -23.33
C LEU A 380 -3.57 8.28 -24.58
N ALA A 381 -3.50 8.93 -25.75
CA ALA A 381 -3.91 8.34 -27.02
C ALA A 381 -3.05 7.11 -27.36
N MET A 382 -1.74 7.22 -27.16
CA MET A 382 -0.80 6.11 -27.33
C MET A 382 -1.06 4.96 -26.36
N ASP A 383 -1.27 5.26 -25.06
CA ASP A 383 -1.57 4.24 -24.04
C ASP A 383 -2.80 3.41 -24.43
N SER A 384 -3.87 4.09 -24.86
CA SER A 384 -5.13 3.45 -25.27
C SER A 384 -4.92 2.56 -26.51
N ALA A 385 -4.32 3.10 -27.58
CA ALA A 385 -4.08 2.37 -28.83
C ALA A 385 -3.19 1.13 -28.63
N VAL A 386 -2.13 1.26 -27.83
CA VAL A 386 -1.23 0.15 -27.48
C VAL A 386 -1.98 -0.97 -26.77
N ASN A 387 -2.82 -0.62 -25.80
CA ASN A 387 -3.56 -1.59 -25.02
C ASN A 387 -4.64 -2.30 -25.84
N GLU A 388 -5.36 -1.58 -26.70
CA GLU A 388 -6.32 -2.14 -27.64
C GLU A 388 -5.66 -3.11 -28.63
N ARG A 389 -4.53 -2.71 -29.24
CA ARG A 389 -3.81 -3.59 -30.17
C ARG A 389 -3.30 -4.85 -29.48
N LEU A 390 -2.64 -4.73 -28.32
CA LEU A 390 -2.15 -5.92 -27.63
C LEU A 390 -3.29 -6.81 -27.14
N HIS A 391 -4.44 -6.23 -26.77
CA HIS A 391 -5.63 -6.99 -26.39
C HIS A 391 -6.14 -7.88 -27.54
N SER A 392 -6.05 -7.43 -28.79
CA SER A 392 -6.43 -8.23 -29.96
C SER A 392 -5.64 -9.53 -30.11
N PHE A 393 -4.44 -9.63 -29.52
CA PHE A 393 -3.59 -10.82 -29.58
C PHE A 393 -3.61 -11.67 -28.31
N ASP A 394 -3.73 -11.05 -27.13
CA ASP A 394 -3.59 -11.78 -25.87
C ASP A 394 -4.85 -11.80 -24.99
N HIS A 395 -5.91 -11.09 -25.40
CA HIS A 395 -7.19 -10.95 -24.70
C HIS A 395 -7.05 -10.48 -23.24
N LYS A 396 -5.94 -9.83 -22.89
CA LYS A 396 -5.70 -9.33 -21.53
C LYS A 396 -6.28 -7.94 -21.32
N LYS A 397 -6.68 -7.66 -20.09
CA LYS A 397 -7.14 -6.33 -19.66
C LYS A 397 -6.04 -5.27 -19.83
N HIS A 398 -6.48 -4.02 -19.94
CA HIS A 398 -5.62 -2.84 -20.03
C HIS A 398 -4.50 -2.85 -18.98
N THR A 399 -3.25 -2.64 -19.39
CA THR A 399 -2.09 -2.56 -18.49
C THR A 399 -1.63 -1.12 -18.32
N ARG A 400 -1.45 -0.71 -17.07
CA ARG A 400 -0.82 0.59 -16.73
C ARG A 400 0.67 0.46 -16.41
N LYS A 401 1.19 -0.77 -16.24
CA LYS A 401 2.55 -1.03 -15.75
C LYS A 401 3.54 -1.27 -16.91
N ALA A 402 4.67 -0.56 -16.89
CA ALA A 402 5.79 -0.71 -17.83
C ALA A 402 6.30 -2.16 -17.97
N SER A 403 6.52 -2.85 -16.86
CA SER A 403 7.02 -4.24 -16.85
C SER A 403 6.05 -5.24 -17.50
N SER A 404 4.74 -4.98 -17.40
CA SER A 404 3.70 -5.79 -18.03
C SER A 404 3.65 -5.53 -19.55
N LEU A 405 3.72 -4.26 -19.98
CA LEU A 405 3.83 -3.89 -21.40
C LEU A 405 5.03 -4.59 -22.06
N ARG A 406 6.21 -4.54 -21.44
CA ARG A 406 7.43 -5.22 -21.95
C ARG A 406 7.28 -6.74 -22.07
N LYS A 407 6.56 -7.38 -21.14
CA LYS A 407 6.28 -8.82 -21.21
C LYS A 407 5.35 -9.15 -22.37
N ARG A 408 4.29 -8.35 -22.56
CA ARG A 408 3.33 -8.51 -23.67
C ARG A 408 4.01 -8.29 -25.03
N TRP A 409 4.85 -7.27 -25.15
CA TRP A 409 5.64 -7.01 -26.36
C TRP A 409 6.61 -8.16 -26.70
N ARG A 410 7.34 -8.69 -25.71
CA ARG A 410 8.22 -9.86 -25.92
C ARG A 410 7.43 -11.10 -26.33
N LEU A 411 6.27 -11.31 -25.71
CA LEU A 411 5.40 -12.43 -26.05
C LEU A 411 4.91 -12.29 -27.49
N LEU A 412 4.46 -11.10 -27.91
CA LEU A 412 4.05 -10.81 -29.29
C LEU A 412 5.15 -11.18 -30.30
N ARG A 413 6.41 -10.82 -30.01
CA ARG A 413 7.56 -11.18 -30.85
C ARG A 413 7.71 -12.69 -31.04
N THR A 414 7.46 -13.47 -29.98
CA THR A 414 7.59 -14.94 -30.03
C THR A 414 6.34 -15.66 -30.54
N SER A 415 5.13 -15.17 -30.24
CA SER A 415 3.88 -15.84 -30.58
C SER A 415 3.30 -15.38 -31.92
N HIS A 416 3.57 -14.13 -32.33
CA HIS A 416 3.09 -13.54 -33.58
C HIS A 416 4.22 -12.74 -34.27
N PRO A 417 5.31 -13.41 -34.70
CA PRO A 417 6.51 -12.74 -35.23
C PRO A 417 6.21 -11.88 -36.47
N GLU A 418 5.28 -12.29 -37.32
CA GLU A 418 4.87 -11.52 -38.51
C GLU A 418 4.17 -10.21 -38.14
N ALA A 419 3.28 -10.23 -37.13
CA ALA A 419 2.65 -9.02 -36.63
C ALA A 419 3.68 -8.08 -36.00
N TYR A 420 4.62 -8.62 -35.22
CA TYR A 420 5.73 -7.85 -34.64
C TYR A 420 6.56 -7.15 -35.71
N ARG A 421 6.96 -7.87 -36.78
CA ARG A 421 7.73 -7.32 -37.90
C ARG A 421 6.93 -6.25 -38.64
N THR A 422 5.65 -6.51 -38.89
CA THR A 422 4.73 -5.58 -39.57
C THR A 422 4.60 -4.26 -38.81
N PHE A 423 4.42 -4.30 -37.49
CA PHE A 423 4.34 -3.08 -36.69
C PHE A 423 5.65 -2.29 -36.73
N GLY A 424 6.79 -2.98 -36.63
CA GLY A 424 8.08 -2.31 -36.73
C GLY A 424 8.33 -1.69 -38.12
N SER A 425 7.98 -2.39 -39.21
CA SER A 425 8.17 -1.88 -40.57
C SER A 425 7.25 -0.71 -40.89
N GLN A 426 5.98 -0.77 -40.46
CA GLN A 426 5.03 0.35 -40.63
C GLN A 426 5.45 1.59 -39.84
N PHE A 427 5.93 1.40 -38.60
CA PHE A 427 6.49 2.49 -37.81
C PHE A 427 7.68 3.16 -38.51
N LEU A 428 8.60 2.37 -39.07
CA LEU A 428 9.73 2.93 -39.82
C LEU A 428 9.32 3.61 -41.12
N ALA A 429 8.30 3.11 -41.82
CA ALA A 429 7.75 3.76 -43.00
C ALA A 429 7.13 5.13 -42.66
N LEU A 430 6.35 5.21 -41.59
CA LEU A 430 5.79 6.47 -41.08
C LEU A 430 6.91 7.45 -40.70
N LYS A 431 7.96 6.97 -40.03
CA LYS A 431 9.13 7.79 -39.69
C LYS A 431 9.88 8.28 -40.92
N ALA A 432 10.10 7.43 -41.92
CA ALA A 432 10.77 7.78 -43.17
C ALA A 432 9.98 8.80 -44.01
N SER A 433 8.65 8.75 -43.93
CA SER A 433 7.76 9.71 -44.61
C SER A 433 7.68 11.09 -43.94
N GLY A 434 8.29 11.27 -42.75
CA GLY A 434 8.16 12.48 -41.95
C GLY A 434 6.83 12.60 -41.18
N ALA A 435 5.97 11.58 -41.21
CA ALA A 435 4.70 11.56 -40.48
C ALA A 435 4.89 11.36 -38.96
N ILE A 436 6.06 10.91 -38.52
CA ILE A 436 6.46 10.81 -37.12
C ILE A 436 7.66 11.71 -36.88
N VAL A 437 7.47 12.74 -36.05
CA VAL A 437 8.53 13.69 -35.68
C VAL A 437 8.69 13.70 -34.17
N ASP A 438 9.90 13.38 -33.68
CA ASP A 438 10.33 13.62 -32.30
C ASP A 438 11.54 14.55 -32.33
N ALA A 439 11.30 15.84 -32.04
CA ALA A 439 12.31 16.88 -32.07
C ALA A 439 13.06 17.04 -30.73
N CYS A 440 12.71 16.25 -29.71
CA CYS A 440 13.32 16.30 -28.38
C CYS A 440 14.35 15.19 -28.17
N THR A 441 14.02 13.95 -28.55
CA THR A 441 14.84 12.78 -28.26
C THR A 441 15.94 12.58 -29.32
N PRO A 442 17.22 12.39 -28.96
CA PRO A 442 18.27 12.06 -29.94
C PRO A 442 17.98 10.76 -30.72
N MET A 443 18.41 10.69 -31.98
CA MET A 443 18.18 9.51 -32.84
C MET A 443 18.70 8.19 -32.25
N SER A 444 19.78 8.22 -31.46
CA SER A 444 20.33 7.05 -30.76
C SER A 444 19.42 6.48 -29.65
N HIS A 445 18.41 7.24 -29.24
CA HIS A 445 17.42 6.86 -28.24
C HIS A 445 16.05 6.49 -28.82
N GLN A 446 15.87 6.70 -30.11
CA GLN A 446 14.67 6.31 -30.84
C GLN A 446 14.82 4.90 -31.44
N TRP A 447 13.71 4.20 -31.64
CA TRP A 447 13.70 2.92 -32.36
C TRP A 447 14.11 3.10 -33.82
N GLY A 448 14.88 2.15 -34.36
CA GLY A 448 15.46 2.21 -35.70
C GLY A 448 15.62 0.82 -36.35
N THR A 449 16.13 0.81 -37.59
CA THR A 449 16.28 -0.40 -38.43
C THR A 449 17.07 -1.52 -37.78
N SER A 450 18.07 -1.21 -36.95
CA SER A 450 18.88 -2.19 -36.21
C SER A 450 18.11 -3.00 -35.17
N HIS A 451 16.87 -2.63 -34.85
CA HIS A 451 16.04 -3.28 -33.82
C HIS A 451 14.96 -4.22 -34.41
N LEU A 452 14.88 -4.31 -35.75
CA LEU A 452 14.00 -5.23 -36.48
C LEU A 452 14.65 -6.59 -36.78
N ALA A 453 15.97 -6.70 -36.63
CA ALA A 453 16.74 -7.92 -36.87
C ALA A 453 16.48 -9.01 -35.82
#